data_AF-A0A238D5G8-F1
#
_entry.id   AF-A0A238D5G8-F1
#
_cell.length_a   1.000
_cell.length_b   1.000
_cell.length_c   1.000
_cell.angle_alpha   90.00
_cell.angle_beta   90.00
_cell.angle_gamma   90.00
#
_symmetry.space_group_name_H-M   'P 1'
#
loop_
_entity.id
_entity.type
_entity.pdbx_description
1 polymer ?
#
loop_
_entity_poly.entity_id
_entity_poly.type
_entity_poly.pdbx_seq_one_letter_code
_entity_poly.pdbx_strand_id
1 'polypeptide(L)'
;MNKRQFINTAAASMLAMGVLAIAPAAHAESMGKCFGVAKAGQNDCAGLSGLHSCKGTSTVNYNPGDFAVKPTGTCEKLGGLNMEQAKAILKNPDEVKAFEAKMAKHDMS
;
A
#
# COMPACT_ATOMS: atom_id res chain seq x y z
N MET A 1 -59.64 -28.21 18.45
CA MET A 1 -58.21 -27.85 18.57
C MET A 1 -57.73 -28.24 19.95
N ASN A 2 -56.53 -28.80 20.10
CA ASN A 2 -55.46 -28.26 20.97
C ASN A 2 -54.33 -29.28 21.17
N LYS A 3 -53.31 -29.19 20.30
CA LYS A 3 -51.95 -29.73 20.51
C LYS A 3 -51.18 -28.87 21.51
N ARG A 4 -51.82 -28.51 22.62
CA ARG A 4 -51.18 -27.85 23.75
C ARG A 4 -50.85 -28.96 24.72
N GLN A 5 -49.66 -29.56 24.60
CA GLN A 5 -48.87 -30.18 25.68
C GLN A 5 -47.54 -30.66 25.10
N PHE A 6 -46.76 -29.74 24.52
CA PHE A 6 -45.31 -29.91 24.46
C PHE A 6 -44.69 -28.79 25.30
N ILE A 7 -44.71 -29.08 26.60
CA ILE A 7 -43.57 -28.96 27.51
C ILE A 7 -42.88 -27.59 27.51
N ASN A 8 -43.27 -26.81 28.53
CA ASN A 8 -42.42 -25.84 29.20
C ASN A 8 -41.03 -26.42 29.48
N THR A 9 -39.98 -25.79 28.99
CA THR A 9 -38.76 -25.64 29.80
C THR A 9 -38.12 -24.30 29.49
N ALA A 10 -38.12 -23.45 30.51
CA ALA A 10 -37.51 -22.14 30.51
C ALA A 10 -35.99 -22.23 30.43
N ALA A 11 -35.35 -21.31 29.71
CA ALA A 11 -33.98 -20.91 29.97
C ALA A 11 -33.96 -19.39 30.04
N ALA A 12 -34.10 -18.89 31.27
CA ALA A 12 -34.02 -17.49 31.61
C ALA A 12 -32.55 -17.05 31.72
N SER A 13 -32.23 -15.96 31.02
CA SER A 13 -31.28 -14.89 31.37
C SER A 13 -29.78 -15.19 31.49
N MET A 14 -28.99 -14.13 31.20
CA MET A 14 -27.57 -13.83 31.54
C MET A 14 -26.72 -13.70 30.25
N LEU A 15 -26.03 -12.61 29.90
CA LEU A 15 -25.58 -11.41 30.62
C LEU A 15 -25.39 -10.26 29.62
N ALA A 16 -25.64 -9.04 30.08
CA ALA A 16 -25.15 -7.81 29.46
C ALA A 16 -23.62 -7.69 29.59
N MET A 17 -23.01 -7.04 28.60
CA MET A 17 -21.76 -6.25 28.60
C MET A 17 -20.85 -6.61 27.43
N GLY A 18 -21.03 -5.88 26.33
CA GLY A 18 -19.96 -5.59 25.40
C GLY A 18 -19.78 -4.08 25.38
N VAL A 19 -18.93 -3.55 26.27
CA VAL A 19 -18.39 -2.20 26.09
C VAL A 19 -17.81 -2.17 24.68
N LEU A 20 -18.40 -1.38 23.79
CA LEU A 20 -17.73 -1.02 22.54
C LEU A 20 -16.44 -0.33 22.98
N ALA A 21 -15.34 -1.08 22.93
CA ALA A 21 -14.02 -0.52 23.07
C ALA A 21 -13.97 0.64 22.08
N ILE A 22 -13.88 1.86 22.60
CA ILE A 22 -13.45 3.01 21.82
C ILE A 22 -11.99 2.70 21.53
N ALA A 23 -11.75 1.88 20.51
CA ALA A 23 -10.42 1.77 19.94
C ALA A 23 -10.02 3.21 19.61
N PRO A 24 -8.84 3.68 20.04
CA PRO A 24 -8.35 4.95 19.53
C PRO A 24 -8.46 4.85 18.02
N ALA A 25 -9.11 5.85 17.40
CA ALA A 25 -9.21 5.92 15.97
C ALA A 25 -7.79 5.72 15.44
N ALA A 26 -7.52 4.56 14.84
CA ALA A 26 -6.26 4.31 14.18
C ALA A 26 -6.16 5.44 13.18
N HIS A 27 -5.21 6.34 13.41
CA HIS A 27 -4.96 7.48 12.53
C HIS A 27 -4.84 6.85 11.14
N ALA A 28 -5.80 7.12 10.25
CA ALA A 28 -5.78 6.51 8.94
C ALA A 28 -4.49 6.99 8.28
N GLU A 29 -3.47 6.12 8.24
CA GLU A 29 -2.20 6.45 7.61
C GLU A 29 -2.53 6.82 6.17
N SER A 30 -2.30 8.07 5.81
CA SER A 30 -2.51 8.49 4.45
C SER A 30 -1.53 7.72 3.58
N MET A 31 -2.03 7.10 2.53
CA MET A 31 -1.23 6.34 1.58
C MET A 31 -0.85 7.24 0.41
N GLY A 32 0.38 7.13 -0.07
CA GLY A 32 0.91 7.92 -1.17
C GLY A 32 1.63 7.07 -2.20
N LYS A 33 1.69 7.56 -3.44
CA LYS A 33 2.52 6.99 -4.49
C LYS A 33 3.99 7.28 -4.18
N CYS A 34 4.80 6.24 -4.04
CA CYS A 34 6.24 6.37 -3.88
C CYS A 34 6.94 5.84 -5.12
N PHE A 35 7.54 6.74 -5.90
CA PHE A 35 8.15 6.41 -7.18
C PHE A 35 9.59 5.91 -7.00
N GLY A 36 10.02 5.02 -7.87
CA GLY A 36 11.39 4.52 -7.90
C GLY A 36 11.76 3.53 -6.79
N VAL A 37 10.79 3.06 -5.98
CA VAL A 37 11.05 2.07 -4.90
C VAL A 37 10.60 0.66 -5.25
N ALA A 38 9.81 0.50 -6.31
CA ALA A 38 9.29 -0.80 -6.71
C ALA A 38 10.41 -1.65 -7.35
N LYS A 39 10.54 -2.90 -6.91
CA LYS A 39 11.33 -3.92 -7.63
C LYS A 39 10.56 -4.40 -8.86
N ALA A 40 11.26 -5.08 -9.76
CA ALA A 40 10.64 -5.74 -10.91
C ALA A 40 9.48 -6.63 -10.44
N GLY A 41 8.34 -6.53 -11.12
CA GLY A 41 7.11 -7.24 -10.78
C GLY A 41 6.36 -6.71 -9.55
N GLN A 42 6.79 -5.62 -8.92
CA GLN A 42 6.20 -5.10 -7.68
C GLN A 42 5.67 -3.66 -7.81
N ASN A 43 5.58 -3.11 -9.03
CA ASN A 43 4.97 -1.80 -9.27
C ASN A 43 3.45 -1.88 -9.14
N ASP A 44 2.81 -0.78 -8.74
CA ASP A 44 1.37 -0.58 -8.85
C ASP A 44 0.98 -0.03 -10.24
N CYS A 45 -0.33 -0.03 -10.53
CA CYS A 45 -0.89 0.41 -11.82
C CYS A 45 -0.64 1.89 -12.11
N ALA A 46 -0.68 2.25 -13.41
CA ALA A 46 -0.58 3.64 -13.90
C ALA A 46 0.75 4.33 -13.54
N GLY A 47 1.86 3.69 -13.89
CA GLY A 47 3.20 4.32 -13.88
C GLY A 47 3.30 5.51 -14.85
N LEU A 48 4.30 6.35 -14.64
CA LEU A 48 4.51 7.61 -15.39
C LEU A 48 5.12 7.39 -16.78
N SER A 49 5.82 6.26 -17.00
CA SER A 49 6.52 5.98 -18.25
C SER A 49 5.59 5.61 -19.40
N GLY A 50 4.35 5.18 -19.11
CA GLY A 50 3.38 4.69 -20.10
C GLY A 50 3.77 3.36 -20.75
N LEU A 51 4.91 2.76 -20.38
CA LEU A 51 5.40 1.48 -20.91
C LEU A 51 4.56 0.30 -20.44
N HIS A 52 3.93 0.46 -19.27
CA HIS A 52 2.98 -0.48 -18.72
C HIS A 52 1.98 0.25 -17.81
N SER A 53 0.76 -0.30 -17.73
CA SER A 53 -0.32 0.29 -16.94
C SER A 53 -0.82 -0.61 -15.82
N CYS A 54 -0.45 -1.90 -15.83
CA CYS A 54 -0.94 -2.90 -14.89
C CYS A 54 0.08 -3.17 -13.78
N LYS A 55 -0.44 -3.49 -12.58
CA LYS A 55 0.37 -3.90 -11.43
C LYS A 55 1.26 -5.09 -11.79
N GLY A 56 2.51 -5.03 -11.34
CA GLY A 56 3.48 -6.13 -11.44
C GLY A 56 4.01 -6.42 -12.84
N THR A 57 3.94 -5.44 -13.73
CA THR A 57 4.42 -5.58 -15.12
C THR A 57 5.75 -4.89 -15.38
N SER A 58 6.28 -4.15 -14.40
CA SER A 58 7.62 -3.58 -14.48
C SER A 58 8.67 -4.67 -14.57
N THR A 59 9.54 -4.56 -15.56
CA THR A 59 10.66 -5.48 -15.78
C THR A 59 11.96 -4.97 -15.16
N VAL A 60 11.98 -3.73 -14.65
CA VAL A 60 13.17 -3.04 -14.16
C VAL A 60 13.00 -2.72 -12.68
N ASN A 61 14.05 -2.95 -11.89
CA ASN A 61 14.06 -2.54 -10.49
C ASN A 61 14.22 -1.02 -10.38
N TYR A 62 13.48 -0.40 -9.48
CA TYR A 62 13.62 1.00 -9.09
C TYR A 62 13.39 2.00 -10.23
N ASN A 63 12.61 1.62 -11.24
CA ASN A 63 12.30 2.55 -12.33
C ASN A 63 11.61 3.81 -11.76
N PRO A 64 12.12 5.02 -12.03
CA PRO A 64 11.55 6.27 -11.50
C PRO A 64 10.11 6.53 -11.94
N GLY A 65 9.67 5.94 -13.04
CA GLY A 65 8.30 6.02 -13.52
C GLY A 65 7.34 5.07 -12.83
N ASP A 66 7.86 4.06 -12.14
CA ASP A 66 7.06 3.07 -11.44
C ASP A 66 6.96 3.44 -9.96
N PHE A 67 5.81 3.15 -9.36
CA PHE A 67 5.60 3.41 -7.94
C PHE A 67 5.07 2.19 -7.22
N ALA A 68 5.27 2.20 -5.90
CA ALA A 68 4.50 1.40 -4.97
C ALA A 68 3.72 2.35 -4.04
N VAL A 69 2.50 1.96 -3.67
CA VAL A 69 1.74 2.68 -2.64
C VAL A 69 2.36 2.37 -1.28
N LYS A 70 2.70 3.43 -0.55
CA LYS A 70 3.33 3.36 0.77
C LYS A 70 2.67 4.36 1.73
N PRO A 71 2.78 4.18 3.05
CA PRO A 71 2.38 5.22 3.99
C PRO A 71 3.13 6.52 3.72
N THR A 72 2.45 7.66 3.83
CA THR A 72 3.10 8.97 3.65
C THR A 72 4.26 9.14 4.63
N GLY A 73 5.27 9.91 4.24
CA GLY A 73 6.49 10.10 5.03
C GLY A 73 7.46 8.91 5.04
N THR A 74 7.11 7.76 4.44
CA THR A 74 8.06 6.64 4.28
C THR A 74 8.85 6.71 2.97
N CYS A 75 8.32 7.35 1.94
CA CYS A 75 8.91 7.31 0.60
C CYS A 75 10.35 7.84 0.56
N GLU A 76 10.58 8.99 1.19
CA GLU A 76 11.90 9.61 1.26
C GLU A 76 12.89 8.75 2.06
N LYS A 77 12.43 8.10 3.14
CA LYS A 77 13.25 7.18 3.94
C LYS A 77 13.67 5.94 3.15
N LEU A 78 12.89 5.55 2.15
CA LEU A 78 13.22 4.47 1.23
C LEU A 78 14.13 4.93 0.09
N GLY A 79 14.47 6.22 0.01
CA GLY A 79 15.21 6.81 -1.11
C GLY A 79 14.33 7.12 -2.34
N GLY A 80 13.02 6.94 -2.23
CA GLY A 80 12.05 7.13 -3.31
C GLY A 80 11.75 8.59 -3.63
N LEU A 81 10.96 8.78 -4.68
CA LEU A 81 10.65 10.09 -5.26
C LEU A 81 9.16 10.41 -5.12
N ASN A 82 8.86 11.70 -5.00
CA ASN A 82 7.53 12.19 -5.30
C ASN A 82 7.30 12.27 -6.82
N MET A 83 6.05 12.54 -7.24
CA MET A 83 5.69 12.54 -8.66
C MET A 83 6.46 13.60 -9.48
N GLU A 84 6.74 14.77 -8.90
CA GLU A 84 7.41 15.86 -9.62
C GLU A 84 8.88 15.51 -9.87
N GLN A 85 9.58 15.02 -8.85
CA GLN A 85 10.96 14.55 -8.93
C GLN A 85 11.09 13.38 -9.92
N ALA A 86 10.16 12.42 -9.86
CA ALA A 86 10.10 11.31 -10.81
C ALA A 86 9.97 11.79 -12.25
N LYS A 87 9.05 12.73 -12.52
CA LYS A 87 8.89 13.33 -13.86
C LYS A 87 10.12 14.11 -14.30
N ALA A 88 10.85 14.75 -13.39
CA ALA A 88 12.08 15.47 -13.72
C ALA A 88 13.17 14.49 -14.16
N ILE A 89 13.45 13.46 -13.36
CA ILE A 89 14.46 12.43 -13.65
C ILE A 89 14.14 11.69 -14.96
N LEU A 90 12.87 11.36 -15.22
CA LEU A 90 12.46 10.67 -16.45
C LEU A 90 12.77 11.43 -17.74
N LYS A 91 13.06 12.74 -17.68
CA LYS A 91 13.46 13.52 -18.87
C LYS A 91 14.91 13.25 -19.30
N ASN A 92 15.73 12.66 -18.43
CA ASN A 92 17.15 12.44 -18.67
C ASN A 92 17.53 10.97 -18.40
N PRO A 93 17.88 10.18 -19.44
CA PRO A 93 18.25 8.78 -19.28
C PRO A 93 19.44 8.52 -18.34
N ASP A 94 20.40 9.45 -18.29
CA ASP A 94 21.57 9.30 -17.40
C ASP A 94 21.18 9.48 -15.93
N GLU A 95 20.23 10.38 -15.64
CA GLU A 95 19.66 10.55 -14.30
C GLU A 95 18.82 9.34 -13.90
N VAL A 96 18.05 8.75 -14.83
CA VAL A 96 17.31 7.51 -14.58
C VAL A 96 18.27 6.40 -14.16
N LYS A 97 19.33 6.17 -14.95
CA LYS A 97 20.32 5.13 -14.67
C LYS A 97 21.06 5.39 -13.36
N ALA A 98 21.40 6.65 -13.07
CA ALA A 98 22.06 7.03 -11.83
C ALA A 98 21.15 6.78 -10.61
N PHE A 99 19.86 7.09 -10.73
CA PHE A 99 18.86 6.83 -9.70
C PHE A 99 18.68 5.33 -9.45
N GLU A 100 18.46 4.54 -10.50
CA GLU A 100 18.29 3.09 -10.39
C GLU A 100 19.52 2.44 -9.71
N ALA A 101 20.73 2.86 -10.11
CA ALA A 101 21.97 2.38 -9.50
C ALA A 101 22.11 2.80 -8.02
N LYS A 102 21.68 4.02 -7.67
CA LYS A 102 21.68 4.49 -6.28
C LYS A 102 20.72 3.67 -5.43
N MET A 103 19.51 3.40 -5.92
CA MET A 103 18.51 2.62 -5.21
C MET A 103 18.92 1.16 -5.03
N ALA A 104 19.54 0.56 -6.05
CA ALA A 104 20.10 -0.78 -5.95
C ALA A 104 21.15 -0.89 -4.83
N LYS A 105 22.01 0.12 -4.67
CA LYS A 105 22.99 0.16 -3.57
C LYS A 105 22.32 0.36 -2.20
N HIS A 106 21.30 1.22 -2.13
CA HIS A 106 20.54 1.47 -0.91
C HIS A 106 19.84 0.21 -0.39
N ASP A 107 19.25 -0.61 -1.26
CA ASP A 107 18.60 -1.88 -0.87
C ASP A 107 19.59 -2.94 -0.37
N MET A 108 20.87 -2.81 -0.68
CA MET A 108 21.94 -3.69 -0.21
C MET A 108 22.61 -3.22 1.09
N SER A 109 22.22 -2.05 1.61
CA SER A 109 22.78 -1.43 2.82
C SER A 109 21.89 -1.68 4.03
#